data_AF-Q8KQZ0-F1
#
_entry.id   AF-Q8KQZ0-F1
#
_cell.length_a   1.000
_cell.length_b   1.000
_cell.length_c   1.000
_cell.angle_alpha   90.00
_cell.angle_beta   90.00
_cell.angle_gamma   90.00
#
_symmetry.space_group_name_H-M   'P 1'
#
loop_
_entity.id
_entity.type
_entity.pdbx_description
1 polymer ?
#
loop_
_entity_poly.entity_id
_entity_poly.type
_entity_poly.pdbx_seq_one_letter_code
_entity_poly.pdbx_strand_id
1 'polypeptide(L)'
;MNTAKLKKYAPQARREFITAVSKQFNQLGIYSDKQISEVKQEGSVLLIEGKTFEPSVKTARERLVKKVQAMGYNQLVEQVAYTWFNRLCAIRYMEIHDYLGHGFRVLSHPDNPKGFEIIDHAQDAADELGLDRAHIVELKLAGNKDEELYRELLLGQCHKLHEAMPFLFDALDDETEFLLPDNLTRTDSILRGLVDSIPEEDWQQVEVIGWLYQFYISEKKGSGNG
;
A
#
# COMPACT_ATOMS: atom_id res chain seq x y z
N MET A 1 -24.49 -11.43 -1.33
CA MET A 1 -23.56 -10.51 -2.00
C MET A 1 -23.74 -10.55 -3.51
N ASN A 2 -23.65 -9.39 -4.17
CA ASN A 2 -23.66 -9.27 -5.63
C ASN A 2 -22.22 -9.17 -6.16
N THR A 3 -21.71 -10.24 -6.78
CA THR A 3 -20.31 -10.29 -7.21
C THR A 3 -19.99 -9.48 -8.47
N ALA A 4 -20.99 -8.89 -9.14
CA ALA A 4 -20.79 -8.15 -10.39
C ALA A 4 -19.84 -6.94 -10.22
N LYS A 5 -19.96 -6.21 -9.10
CA LYS A 5 -19.08 -5.08 -8.78
C LYS A 5 -17.65 -5.56 -8.50
N LEU A 6 -17.48 -6.65 -7.74
CA LEU A 6 -16.18 -7.26 -7.47
C LEU A 6 -15.49 -7.74 -8.75
N LYS A 7 -16.25 -8.39 -9.65
CA LYS A 7 -15.75 -8.90 -10.94
C LYS A 7 -15.30 -7.79 -11.88
N LYS A 8 -15.93 -6.61 -11.79
CA LYS A 8 -15.52 -5.42 -12.54
C LYS A 8 -14.29 -4.75 -11.90
N TYR A 9 -14.31 -4.59 -10.58
CA TYR A 9 -13.29 -3.86 -9.83
C TYR A 9 -11.94 -4.59 -9.77
N ALA A 10 -11.91 -5.88 -9.39
CA ALA A 10 -10.65 -6.55 -9.08
C ALA A 10 -9.63 -6.57 -10.24
N PRO A 11 -10.02 -6.80 -11.51
CA PRO A 11 -9.10 -6.68 -12.64
C PRO A 11 -8.61 -5.24 -12.88
N GLN A 12 -9.48 -4.25 -12.67
CA GLN A 12 -9.09 -2.84 -12.74
C GLN A 12 -8.05 -2.52 -11.66
N ALA A 13 -8.33 -2.90 -10.41
CA ALA A 13 -7.41 -2.75 -9.30
C ALA A 13 -6.06 -3.40 -9.62
N ARG A 14 -6.03 -4.63 -10.15
CA ARG A 14 -4.77 -5.28 -10.55
C ARG A 14 -3.90 -4.40 -11.44
N ARG A 15 -4.46 -3.84 -12.51
CA ARG A 15 -3.71 -2.98 -13.44
C ARG A 15 -3.26 -1.69 -12.77
N GLU A 16 -4.11 -1.09 -11.93
CA GLU A 16 -3.79 0.14 -11.20
C GLU A 16 -2.65 -0.09 -10.18
N PHE A 17 -2.71 -1.17 -9.39
CA PHE A 17 -1.68 -1.54 -8.43
C PHE A 17 -0.34 -1.87 -9.12
N ILE A 18 -0.35 -2.62 -10.22
CA ILE A 18 0.86 -2.90 -11.01
C ILE A 18 1.48 -1.59 -11.53
N THR A 19 0.65 -0.69 -12.04
CA THR A 19 1.10 0.62 -12.56
C THR A 19 1.69 1.47 -11.44
N ALA A 20 1.01 1.53 -10.29
CA ALA A 20 1.43 2.33 -9.15
C ALA A 20 2.74 1.80 -8.52
N VAL A 21 2.86 0.48 -8.36
CA VAL A 21 4.11 -0.16 -7.87
C VAL A 21 5.24 0.02 -8.88
N SER A 22 4.99 -0.13 -10.18
CA SER A 22 6.00 0.14 -11.22
C SER A 22 6.52 1.57 -11.13
N LYS A 23 5.65 2.54 -10.82
CA LYS A 23 6.06 3.94 -10.62
C LYS A 23 7.02 4.10 -9.43
N GLN A 24 6.81 3.36 -8.34
CA GLN A 24 7.72 3.35 -7.19
C GLN A 24 9.10 2.76 -7.56
N PHE A 25 9.12 1.64 -8.30
CA PHE A 25 10.37 1.09 -8.84
C PHE A 25 11.11 2.09 -9.74
N ASN A 26 10.39 2.77 -10.62
CA ASN A 26 10.96 3.78 -11.51
C ASN A 26 11.54 4.98 -10.75
N GLN A 27 10.91 5.40 -9.64
CA GLN A 27 11.49 6.44 -8.77
C GLN A 27 12.85 6.03 -8.20
N LEU A 28 13.04 4.72 -7.94
CA LEU A 28 14.31 4.13 -7.52
C LEU A 28 15.25 3.82 -8.69
N GLY A 29 14.93 4.24 -9.91
CA GLY A 29 15.74 3.99 -11.11
C GLY A 29 15.84 2.51 -11.47
N ILE A 30 14.80 1.72 -11.17
CA ILE A 30 14.70 0.31 -11.53
C ILE A 30 13.55 0.19 -12.54
N TYR A 31 13.87 -0.02 -13.81
CA TYR A 31 12.89 -0.01 -14.90
C TYR A 31 12.63 -1.40 -15.49
N SER A 32 13.63 -2.29 -15.40
CA SER A 32 13.54 -3.69 -15.79
C SER A 32 14.69 -4.50 -15.18
N ASP A 33 14.75 -5.79 -15.46
CA ASP A 33 15.88 -6.67 -15.14
C ASP A 33 17.20 -6.26 -15.84
N LYS A 34 17.11 -5.48 -16.93
CA LYS A 34 18.26 -5.04 -17.73
C LYS A 34 18.54 -3.54 -17.64
N GLN A 35 17.60 -2.77 -17.09
CA GLN A 35 17.71 -1.33 -17.00
C GLN A 35 17.55 -0.91 -15.54
N ILE A 36 18.70 -0.78 -14.87
CA ILE A 36 18.82 -0.36 -13.49
C ILE A 36 19.87 0.74 -13.45
N SER A 37 19.45 1.93 -13.04
CA SER A 37 20.30 3.12 -13.00
C SER A 37 21.32 3.03 -11.87
N GLU A 38 22.46 3.69 -12.05
CA GLU A 38 23.47 3.78 -11.00
C GLU A 38 23.01 4.69 -9.86
N VAL A 39 23.52 4.41 -8.66
CA VAL A 39 23.32 5.24 -7.47
C VAL A 39 24.63 5.92 -7.15
N LYS A 40 24.58 7.23 -6.92
CA LYS A 40 25.71 8.00 -6.41
C LYS A 40 25.42 8.45 -4.99
N GLN A 41 26.45 8.49 -4.16
CA GLN A 41 26.35 9.06 -2.82
C GLN A 41 27.16 10.36 -2.80
N GLU A 42 26.48 11.47 -2.56
CA GLU A 42 27.10 12.80 -2.48
C GLU A 42 26.85 13.36 -1.08
N GLY A 43 27.89 13.36 -0.24
CA GLY A 43 27.77 13.76 1.16
C GLY A 43 26.77 12.89 1.93
N SER A 44 25.71 13.52 2.45
CA SER A 44 24.66 12.89 3.24
C SER A 44 23.42 12.49 2.43
N VAL A 45 23.45 12.55 1.10
CA VAL A 45 22.31 12.17 0.25
C VAL A 45 22.69 11.11 -0.78
N LEU A 46 21.69 10.33 -1.19
CA LEU A 46 21.77 9.45 -2.36
C LEU A 46 21.17 10.14 -3.57
N LEU A 47 21.81 9.97 -4.71
CA LEU A 47 21.35 10.46 -6.00
C LEU A 47 21.03 9.30 -6.91
N ILE A 48 19.79 9.29 -7.41
CA ILE A 48 19.31 8.36 -8.42
C ILE A 48 18.71 9.20 -9.53
N GLU A 49 19.37 9.23 -10.69
CA GLU A 49 18.93 10.02 -11.86
C GLU A 49 18.65 11.50 -11.53
N GLY A 50 19.47 12.09 -10.66
CA GLY A 50 19.35 13.49 -10.23
C GLY A 50 18.31 13.76 -9.15
N LYS A 51 17.58 12.74 -8.68
CA LYS A 51 16.69 12.84 -7.50
C LYS A 51 17.44 12.50 -6.23
N THR A 52 17.19 13.27 -5.18
CA THR A 52 17.78 13.07 -3.85
C THR A 52 16.93 12.14 -2.99
N PHE A 53 17.58 11.22 -2.30
CA PHE A 53 16.99 10.28 -1.35
C PHE A 53 17.80 10.24 -0.06
N GLU A 54 17.14 9.88 1.04
CA GLU A 54 17.80 9.59 2.31
C GLU A 54 18.79 8.42 2.17
N PRO A 55 19.93 8.43 2.88
CA PRO A 55 20.91 7.34 2.86
C PRO A 55 20.34 5.95 3.19
N SER A 56 19.28 5.89 4.01
CA SER A 56 18.58 4.64 4.37
C SER A 56 18.02 3.90 3.16
N VAL A 57 17.68 4.61 2.07
CA VAL A 57 17.13 4.03 0.85
C VAL A 57 18.13 3.10 0.15
N LYS A 58 19.45 3.29 0.35
CA LYS A 58 20.49 2.52 -0.36
C LYS A 58 20.33 1.01 -0.16
N THR A 59 20.23 0.58 1.09
CA THR A 59 20.19 -0.84 1.44
C THR A 59 18.91 -1.49 0.94
N ALA A 60 17.76 -0.84 1.13
CA ALA A 60 16.49 -1.33 0.60
C ALA A 60 16.51 -1.46 -0.93
N ARG A 61 17.04 -0.45 -1.63
CA ARG A 61 17.20 -0.49 -3.08
C ARG A 61 18.12 -1.62 -3.54
N GLU A 62 19.27 -1.82 -2.89
CA GLU A 62 20.18 -2.93 -3.24
C GLU A 62 19.50 -4.30 -3.08
N ARG A 63 18.65 -4.48 -2.07
CA ARG A 63 17.82 -5.68 -1.92
C ARG A 63 16.80 -5.82 -3.04
N LEU A 64 16.12 -4.74 -3.43
CA LEU A 64 15.20 -4.74 -4.58
C LEU A 64 15.90 -5.14 -5.87
N VAL A 65 17.08 -4.58 -6.14
CA VAL A 65 17.87 -4.93 -7.33
C VAL A 65 18.22 -6.42 -7.35
N LYS A 66 18.64 -6.98 -6.20
CA LYS A 66 18.90 -8.42 -6.08
C LYS A 66 17.64 -9.25 -6.31
N LYS A 67 16.48 -8.86 -5.76
CA LYS A 67 15.20 -9.53 -6.00
C LYS A 67 14.83 -9.50 -7.49
N VAL A 68 14.94 -8.33 -8.13
CA VAL A 68 14.70 -8.17 -9.58
C VAL A 68 15.61 -9.08 -10.40
N GLN A 69 16.90 -9.18 -10.07
CA GLN A 69 17.84 -10.05 -10.76
C GLN A 69 17.53 -11.54 -10.55
N ALA A 70 17.03 -11.92 -9.38
CA ALA A 70 16.74 -13.32 -9.05
C ALA A 70 15.42 -13.82 -9.63
N MET A 71 14.36 -13.00 -9.63
CA MET A 71 13.00 -13.43 -10.03
C MET A 71 12.46 -12.75 -11.29
N GLY A 72 13.10 -11.69 -11.77
CA GLY A 72 12.63 -10.86 -12.87
C GLY A 72 11.73 -9.71 -12.41
N TYR A 73 11.88 -8.56 -13.06
CA TYR A 73 11.18 -7.32 -12.72
C TYR A 73 9.66 -7.46 -12.71
N ASN A 74 9.07 -7.97 -13.81
CA ASN A 74 7.62 -8.09 -13.93
C ASN A 74 7.02 -8.99 -12.84
N GLN A 75 7.69 -10.10 -12.51
CA GLN A 75 7.23 -11.01 -11.48
C GLN A 75 7.26 -10.36 -10.09
N LEU A 76 8.33 -9.61 -9.78
CA LEU A 76 8.43 -8.88 -8.52
C LEU A 76 7.36 -7.78 -8.40
N VAL A 77 7.17 -6.99 -9.46
CA VAL A 77 6.12 -5.94 -9.49
C VAL A 77 4.73 -6.56 -9.25
N GLU A 78 4.42 -7.66 -9.93
CA GLU A 78 3.14 -8.35 -9.71
C GLU A 78 2.97 -8.86 -8.29
N GLN A 79 4.02 -9.42 -7.69
CA GLN A 79 3.99 -9.92 -6.32
C GLN A 79 3.73 -8.79 -5.33
N VAL A 80 4.48 -7.68 -5.45
CA VAL A 80 4.33 -6.52 -4.56
C VAL A 80 2.96 -5.86 -4.74
N ALA A 81 2.49 -5.70 -5.98
CA ALA A 81 1.15 -5.18 -6.27
C ALA A 81 0.05 -6.05 -5.63
N TYR A 82 0.18 -7.37 -5.75
CA TYR A 82 -0.73 -8.32 -5.12
C TYR A 82 -0.69 -8.21 -3.58
N THR A 83 0.50 -8.11 -2.97
CA THR A 83 0.65 -7.95 -1.53
C THR A 83 -0.06 -6.70 -1.03
N TRP A 84 0.14 -5.54 -1.68
CA TRP A 84 -0.53 -4.30 -1.28
C TRP A 84 -2.05 -4.36 -1.49
N PHE A 85 -2.52 -4.90 -2.61
CA PHE A 85 -3.94 -5.11 -2.84
C PHE A 85 -4.57 -5.98 -1.75
N ASN A 86 -3.94 -7.10 -1.41
CA ASN A 86 -4.44 -8.02 -0.39
C ASN A 86 -4.50 -7.37 1.00
N ARG A 87 -3.44 -6.66 1.40
CA ARG A 87 -3.40 -5.95 2.69
C ARG A 87 -4.48 -4.89 2.80
N LEU A 88 -4.69 -4.09 1.75
CA LEU A 88 -5.72 -3.06 1.76
C LEU A 88 -7.13 -3.65 1.77
N CYS A 89 -7.36 -4.77 1.07
CA CYS A 89 -8.65 -5.49 1.18
C CYS A 89 -8.88 -6.01 2.61
N ALA A 90 -7.85 -6.55 3.26
CA ALA A 90 -7.94 -7.02 4.64
C ALA A 90 -8.23 -5.85 5.60
N ILE A 91 -7.51 -4.73 5.50
CA ILE A 91 -7.77 -3.53 6.31
C ILE A 91 -9.20 -3.03 6.07
N ARG A 92 -9.68 -2.97 4.82
CA ARG A 92 -11.05 -2.55 4.50
C ARG A 92 -12.10 -3.45 5.17
N TYR A 93 -11.88 -4.76 5.16
CA TYR A 93 -12.77 -5.68 5.87
C TYR A 93 -12.71 -5.43 7.39
N MET A 94 -11.51 -5.31 7.95
CA MET A 94 -11.32 -5.15 9.39
C MET A 94 -11.90 -3.83 9.92
N GLU A 95 -11.73 -2.71 9.23
CA GLU A 95 -12.25 -1.42 9.68
C GLU A 95 -13.78 -1.36 9.67
N ILE A 96 -14.44 -2.06 8.75
CA ILE A 96 -15.91 -2.14 8.68
C ILE A 96 -16.47 -2.93 9.86
N HIS A 97 -15.71 -3.90 10.37
CA HIS A 97 -16.11 -4.76 11.48
C HIS A 97 -15.50 -4.35 12.83
N ASP A 98 -14.82 -3.22 12.89
CA ASP A 98 -14.15 -2.72 14.10
C ASP A 98 -13.09 -3.69 14.67
N TYR A 99 -12.34 -4.34 13.79
CA TYR A 99 -11.30 -5.32 14.15
C TYR A 99 -9.88 -4.75 14.18
N LEU A 100 -9.70 -3.44 13.97
CA LEU A 100 -8.38 -2.80 13.97
C LEU A 100 -7.84 -2.49 15.38
N GLY A 101 -8.69 -2.59 16.40
CA GLY A 101 -8.31 -2.46 17.82
C GLY A 101 -8.37 -1.03 18.37
N HIS A 102 -8.08 -0.02 17.55
CA HIS A 102 -8.09 1.38 17.98
C HIS A 102 -9.41 2.13 17.69
N GLY A 103 -10.38 1.50 17.03
CA GLY A 103 -11.73 2.05 16.84
C GLY A 103 -11.90 3.10 15.74
N PHE A 104 -10.89 3.34 14.89
CA PHE A 104 -10.96 4.31 13.78
C PHE A 104 -10.83 3.60 12.44
N ARG A 105 -11.48 4.13 11.40
CA ARG A 105 -11.29 3.64 10.02
C ARG A 105 -9.98 4.17 9.44
N VAL A 106 -9.23 3.28 8.80
CA VAL A 106 -7.91 3.60 8.21
C VAL A 106 -8.10 4.07 6.77
N LEU A 107 -8.91 3.39 5.96
CA LEU A 107 -9.07 3.64 4.54
C LEU A 107 -10.26 4.55 4.21
N SER A 108 -11.18 4.75 5.15
CA SER A 108 -12.34 5.60 4.94
C SER A 108 -12.68 6.43 6.18
N HIS A 109 -13.76 7.21 6.09
CA HIS A 109 -14.29 7.97 7.21
C HIS A 109 -15.83 7.85 7.18
N PRO A 110 -16.49 7.58 8.32
CA PRO A 110 -17.94 7.37 8.38
C PRO A 110 -18.75 8.61 7.95
N ASP A 111 -18.35 9.80 8.41
CA ASP A 111 -19.06 11.06 8.12
C ASP A 111 -18.46 11.91 6.98
N ASN A 112 -17.30 11.54 6.44
CA ASN A 112 -16.62 12.26 5.37
C ASN A 112 -16.27 11.29 4.22
N PRO A 113 -17.08 11.24 3.15
CA PRO A 113 -16.87 10.28 2.06
C PRO A 113 -15.50 10.33 1.37
N LYS A 114 -14.77 11.45 1.49
CA LYS A 114 -13.43 11.64 0.91
C LYS A 114 -12.31 11.66 1.97
N GLY A 115 -12.66 11.54 3.25
CA GLY A 115 -11.72 11.61 4.36
C GLY A 115 -11.19 10.25 4.79
N PHE A 116 -10.26 10.31 5.74
CA PHE A 116 -9.66 9.17 6.43
C PHE A 116 -9.75 9.44 7.93
N GLU A 117 -10.57 8.68 8.65
CA GLU A 117 -10.84 8.93 10.07
C GLU A 117 -9.58 8.84 10.93
N ILE A 118 -8.66 7.94 10.58
CA ILE A 118 -7.38 7.80 11.27
C ILE A 118 -6.54 9.08 11.28
N ILE A 119 -6.69 9.99 10.30
CA ILE A 119 -5.98 11.29 10.30
C ILE A 119 -6.57 12.20 11.38
N ASP A 120 -7.89 12.21 11.53
CA ASP A 120 -8.60 13.01 12.55
C ASP A 120 -8.23 12.57 13.96
N HIS A 121 -7.91 11.28 14.13
CA HIS A 121 -7.50 10.66 15.39
C HIS A 121 -6.02 10.23 15.42
N ALA A 122 -5.16 10.85 14.61
CA ALA A 122 -3.76 10.41 14.44
C ALA A 122 -2.96 10.27 15.74
N GLN A 123 -3.21 11.13 16.73
CA GLN A 123 -2.56 11.07 18.05
C GLN A 123 -2.91 9.79 18.80
N ASP A 124 -4.19 9.46 18.88
CA ASP A 124 -4.69 8.29 19.60
C ASP A 124 -4.30 7.01 18.83
N ALA A 125 -4.36 7.05 17.50
CA ALA A 125 -3.89 5.97 16.64
C ALA A 125 -2.40 5.71 16.81
N ALA A 126 -1.56 6.75 16.94
CA ALA A 126 -0.12 6.59 17.11
C ALA A 126 0.25 5.76 18.36
N ASP A 127 -0.46 5.99 19.47
CA ASP A 127 -0.22 5.27 20.72
C ASP A 127 -0.54 3.77 20.59
N GLU A 128 -1.67 3.43 19.95
CA GLU A 128 -2.08 2.03 19.72
C GLU A 128 -1.22 1.30 18.67
N LEU A 129 -0.72 2.05 17.68
CA LEU A 129 0.13 1.54 16.60
C LEU A 129 1.62 1.48 16.99
N GLY A 130 2.00 1.99 18.17
CA GLY A 130 3.40 2.02 18.62
C GLY A 130 4.29 2.98 17.82
N LEU A 131 3.70 4.03 17.24
CA LEU A 131 4.40 5.07 16.48
C LEU A 131 4.95 6.17 17.41
N ASP A 132 5.91 6.97 16.92
CA ASP A 132 6.36 8.16 17.65
C ASP A 132 5.25 9.22 17.64
N ARG A 133 4.52 9.31 18.75
CA ARG A 133 3.44 10.26 18.95
C ARG A 133 3.87 11.71 18.70
N ALA A 134 5.07 12.11 19.12
CA ALA A 134 5.52 13.50 18.96
C ALA A 134 5.69 13.87 17.48
N HIS A 135 6.29 12.96 16.71
CA HIS A 135 6.46 13.10 15.26
C HIS A 135 5.11 13.12 14.52
N ILE A 136 4.18 12.22 14.87
CA ILE A 136 2.83 12.21 14.29
C ILE A 136 2.08 13.53 14.53
N VAL A 137 2.24 14.13 15.72
CA VAL A 137 1.68 15.45 16.03
C VAL A 137 2.30 16.54 15.18
N GLU A 138 3.63 16.51 15.01
CA GLU A 138 4.34 17.47 14.17
C GLU A 138 3.82 17.42 12.72
N LEU A 139 3.72 16.23 12.13
CA LEU A 139 3.17 16.05 10.79
C LEU A 139 1.74 16.59 10.66
N LYS A 140 0.87 16.30 11.64
CA LYS A 140 -0.51 16.80 11.65
C LYS A 140 -0.59 18.31 11.75
N LEU A 141 0.25 18.94 12.57
CA LEU A 141 0.24 20.39 12.78
C LEU A 141 0.88 21.17 11.60
N ALA A 142 1.73 20.53 10.79
CA ALA A 142 2.31 21.16 9.60
C ALA A 142 1.26 21.58 8.55
N GLY A 143 0.10 20.90 8.53
CA GLY A 143 -1.07 21.25 7.68
C GLY A 143 -0.89 21.04 6.17
N ASN A 144 0.29 20.58 5.72
CA ASN A 144 0.59 20.26 4.33
C ASN A 144 1.29 18.89 4.17
N LYS A 145 1.20 18.04 5.20
CA LYS A 145 1.88 16.74 5.29
C LYS A 145 0.92 15.54 5.39
N ASP A 146 -0.35 15.73 5.04
CA ASP A 146 -1.39 14.69 5.18
C ASP A 146 -1.03 13.37 4.48
N GLU A 147 -0.39 13.41 3.31
CA GLU A 147 0.05 12.20 2.61
C GLU A 147 1.13 11.44 3.39
N GLU A 148 2.08 12.15 3.98
CA GLU A 148 3.17 11.57 4.78
C GLU A 148 2.61 11.01 6.10
N LEU A 149 1.78 11.80 6.79
CA LEU A 149 1.07 11.39 7.99
C LEU A 149 0.24 10.12 7.75
N TYR A 150 -0.58 10.12 6.69
CA TYR A 150 -1.41 8.98 6.34
C TYR A 150 -0.58 7.73 6.05
N ARG A 151 0.54 7.89 5.35
CA ARG A 151 1.44 6.80 5.00
C ARG A 151 2.04 6.16 6.26
N GLU A 152 2.47 6.96 7.23
CA GLU A 152 2.99 6.44 8.50
C GLU A 152 1.93 5.68 9.30
N LEU A 153 0.71 6.23 9.39
CA LEU A 153 -0.41 5.58 10.06
C LEU A 153 -0.78 4.25 9.38
N LEU A 154 -0.82 4.21 8.05
CA LEU A 154 -1.13 2.99 7.29
C LEU A 154 -0.04 1.92 7.45
N LEU A 155 1.24 2.31 7.42
CA LEU A 155 2.36 1.38 7.64
C LEU A 155 2.36 0.86 9.09
N GLY A 156 2.17 1.74 10.08
CA GLY A 156 2.01 1.36 11.49
C GLY A 156 0.86 0.37 11.68
N GLN A 157 -0.27 0.59 11.01
CA GLN A 157 -1.38 -0.37 11.00
C GLN A 157 -0.97 -1.74 10.43
N CYS A 158 -0.23 -1.75 9.32
CA CYS A 158 0.25 -2.99 8.72
C CYS A 158 1.22 -3.75 9.64
N HIS A 159 2.13 -3.03 10.32
CA HIS A 159 3.03 -3.61 11.32
C HIS A 159 2.25 -4.19 12.51
N LYS A 160 1.25 -3.46 13.01
CA LYS A 160 0.42 -3.93 14.13
C LYS A 160 -0.36 -5.19 13.77
N LEU A 161 -0.89 -5.26 12.54
CA LEU A 161 -1.58 -6.44 12.04
C LEU A 161 -0.64 -7.62 11.78
N HIS A 162 0.62 -7.37 11.43
CA HIS A 162 1.63 -8.42 11.34
C HIS A 162 1.89 -9.08 12.70
N GLU A 163 1.96 -8.31 13.79
CA GLU A 163 2.11 -8.86 15.15
C GLU A 163 0.95 -9.79 15.53
N ALA A 164 -0.28 -9.38 15.21
CA ALA A 164 -1.48 -10.12 15.57
C ALA A 164 -1.78 -11.31 14.62
N MET A 165 -1.50 -11.15 13.32
CA MET A 165 -1.86 -12.09 12.26
C MET A 165 -0.75 -12.22 11.20
N PRO A 166 0.43 -12.77 11.57
CA PRO A 166 1.59 -12.84 10.68
C PRO A 166 1.37 -13.69 9.43
N PHE A 167 0.36 -14.58 9.44
CA PHE A 167 -0.01 -15.39 8.28
C PHE A 167 -0.77 -14.62 7.19
N LEU A 168 -1.48 -13.55 7.58
CA LEU A 168 -2.29 -12.73 6.66
C LEU A 168 -1.54 -11.45 6.27
N PHE A 169 -0.78 -10.91 7.22
CA PHE A 169 0.11 -9.78 7.04
C PHE A 169 1.53 -10.28 7.21
N ASP A 170 2.17 -10.71 6.12
CA ASP A 170 3.61 -10.99 6.14
C ASP A 170 4.38 -9.77 6.64
N ALA A 171 5.53 -10.00 7.29
CA ALA A 171 6.41 -8.93 7.72
C ALA A 171 6.70 -8.00 6.53
N LEU A 172 6.52 -6.70 6.75
CA LEU A 172 7.01 -5.70 5.82
C LEU A 172 8.54 -5.66 5.95
N ASP A 173 9.25 -6.05 4.90
CA ASP A 173 10.64 -5.68 4.79
C ASP A 173 10.74 -4.23 4.32
N ASP A 174 11.84 -3.57 4.70
CA ASP A 174 12.08 -2.15 4.41
C ASP A 174 11.81 -1.84 2.92
N GLU A 175 12.23 -2.74 2.03
CA GLU A 175 12.06 -2.55 0.60
C GLU A 175 10.61 -2.64 0.08
N THR A 176 9.74 -3.45 0.69
CA THR A 176 8.32 -3.50 0.30
C THR A 176 7.60 -2.23 0.74
N GLU A 177 7.99 -1.65 1.88
CA GLU A 177 7.45 -0.36 2.35
C GLU A 177 7.77 0.77 1.38
N PHE A 178 8.99 0.83 0.84
CA PHE A 178 9.33 1.80 -0.22
C PHE A 178 8.49 1.64 -1.49
N LEU A 179 7.84 0.50 -1.68
CA LEU A 179 6.99 0.23 -2.84
C LEU A 179 5.49 0.41 -2.55
N LEU A 180 5.11 0.87 -1.35
CA LEU A 180 3.76 1.34 -1.09
C LEU A 180 3.46 2.51 -2.05
N PRO A 181 2.39 2.45 -2.86
CA PRO A 181 2.04 3.53 -3.78
C PRO A 181 1.90 4.89 -3.10
N ASP A 182 2.39 5.94 -3.76
CA ASP A 182 2.15 7.32 -3.36
C ASP A 182 0.74 7.80 -3.72
N ASN A 183 0.40 9.01 -3.24
CA ASN A 183 -0.80 9.76 -3.56
C ASN A 183 -2.09 9.08 -3.08
N LEU A 184 -2.01 8.39 -1.94
CA LEU A 184 -3.10 7.60 -1.37
C LEU A 184 -4.25 8.47 -0.87
N THR A 185 -3.96 9.69 -0.42
CA THR A 185 -4.96 10.64 0.09
C THR A 185 -5.71 11.40 -1.02
N ARG A 186 -5.29 11.28 -2.28
CA ARG A 186 -5.93 11.97 -3.41
C ARG A 186 -7.26 11.33 -3.80
N THR A 187 -8.14 12.13 -4.41
CA THR A 187 -9.44 11.67 -4.92
C THR A 187 -9.35 10.70 -6.08
N ASP A 188 -8.21 10.63 -6.77
CA ASP A 188 -7.92 9.70 -7.85
C ASP A 188 -7.03 8.53 -7.40
N SER A 189 -6.89 8.31 -6.08
CA SER A 189 -6.04 7.26 -5.54
C SER A 189 -6.62 5.86 -5.73
N ILE A 190 -5.75 4.86 -5.73
CA ILE A 190 -6.11 3.44 -5.77
C ILE A 190 -7.01 3.02 -4.60
N LEU A 191 -7.01 3.77 -3.49
CA LEU A 191 -7.88 3.50 -2.34
C LEU A 191 -9.33 3.86 -2.64
N ARG A 192 -9.59 4.90 -3.43
CA ARG A 192 -10.96 5.28 -3.81
C ARG A 192 -11.62 4.19 -4.64
N GLY A 193 -10.86 3.54 -5.52
CA GLY A 193 -11.33 2.34 -6.22
C GLY A 193 -11.86 1.28 -5.25
N LEU A 194 -11.09 0.95 -4.22
CA LEU A 194 -11.45 -0.07 -3.21
C LEU A 194 -12.66 0.33 -2.36
N VAL A 195 -12.68 1.56 -1.87
CA VAL A 195 -13.69 2.05 -0.92
C VAL A 195 -15.02 2.35 -1.63
N ASP A 196 -14.97 2.96 -2.82
CA ASP A 196 -16.16 3.52 -3.47
C ASP A 196 -16.79 2.55 -4.49
N SER A 197 -16.00 1.64 -5.08
CA SER A 197 -16.53 0.70 -6.09
C SER A 197 -17.29 -0.48 -5.50
N ILE A 198 -17.04 -0.80 -4.23
CA ILE A 198 -17.61 -1.95 -3.53
C ILE A 198 -18.48 -1.44 -2.37
N PRO A 199 -19.81 -1.64 -2.42
CA PRO A 199 -20.72 -1.28 -1.34
C PRO A 199 -20.32 -1.88 0.01
N GLU A 200 -20.48 -1.12 1.10
CA GLU A 200 -20.21 -1.61 2.46
C GLU A 200 -21.03 -2.85 2.82
N GLU A 201 -22.23 -3.02 2.25
CA GLU A 201 -23.08 -4.21 2.43
C GLU A 201 -22.44 -5.50 1.89
N ASP A 202 -21.65 -5.42 0.81
CA ASP A 202 -20.94 -6.58 0.27
C ASP A 202 -19.76 -6.96 1.19
N TRP A 203 -19.18 -5.98 1.89
CA TRP A 203 -18.11 -6.22 2.86
C TRP A 203 -18.57 -6.94 4.12
N GLN A 204 -19.88 -6.95 4.43
CA GLN A 204 -20.44 -7.71 5.57
C GLN A 204 -20.31 -9.23 5.41
N GLN A 205 -19.98 -9.71 4.21
CA GLN A 205 -19.79 -11.14 3.91
C GLN A 205 -18.30 -11.43 3.79
N VAL A 206 -17.77 -12.33 4.62
CA VAL A 206 -16.34 -12.71 4.60
C VAL A 206 -15.87 -13.21 3.24
N GLU A 207 -16.79 -13.78 2.44
CA GLU A 207 -16.54 -14.25 1.08
C GLU A 207 -16.08 -13.13 0.13
N VAL A 208 -16.34 -11.86 0.43
CA VAL A 208 -15.89 -10.70 -0.37
C VAL A 208 -14.39 -10.76 -0.66
N ILE A 209 -13.59 -11.13 0.34
CA ILE A 209 -12.13 -11.27 0.23
C ILE A 209 -11.78 -12.39 -0.75
N GLY A 210 -12.43 -13.55 -0.61
CA GLY A 210 -12.22 -14.70 -1.50
C GLY A 210 -12.56 -14.37 -2.95
N TRP A 211 -13.65 -13.64 -3.20
CA TRP A 211 -14.05 -13.23 -4.54
C TRP A 211 -13.11 -12.17 -5.14
N LEU A 212 -12.71 -11.18 -4.35
CA LEU A 212 -11.73 -10.17 -4.79
C LEU A 212 -10.42 -10.85 -5.20
N TYR A 213 -9.92 -11.78 -4.39
CA TYR A 213 -8.74 -12.58 -4.70
C TYR A 213 -8.92 -13.41 -5.98
N GLN A 214 -10.04 -14.13 -6.10
CA GLN A 214 -10.33 -14.96 -7.26
C GLN A 214 -10.36 -14.15 -8.56
N PHE A 215 -11.06 -13.00 -8.56
CA PHE A 215 -11.16 -12.15 -9.74
C PHE A 215 -9.84 -11.45 -10.06
N TYR A 216 -9.09 -11.01 -9.04
CA TYR A 216 -7.76 -10.42 -9.21
C TYR A 216 -6.80 -11.38 -9.93
N ILE A 217 -6.76 -12.66 -9.55
CA ILE A 217 -5.85 -13.64 -10.16
C ILE A 217 -6.37 -14.19 -11.49
N SER A 218 -7.68 -14.18 -11.72
CA SER A 218 -8.26 -14.71 -12.97
C SER A 218 -7.71 -14.03 -14.23
N GLU A 219 -7.38 -12.73 -14.16
CA GLU A 219 -6.78 -11.98 -15.27
C GLU A 219 -5.37 -12.48 -15.59
N LYS A 220 -4.56 -12.82 -14.58
CA LYS A 220 -3.22 -13.41 -14.77
C LYS A 220 -3.28 -14.71 -15.58
N LYS A 221 -4.30 -15.54 -15.33
CA LYS A 221 -4.49 -16.81 -16.05
C LYS A 221 -4.99 -16.60 -17.48
N GLY A 222 -5.67 -15.50 -17.77
CA GLY A 222 -6.15 -15.16 -19.12
C GLY A 222 -5.06 -14.65 -20.06
N SER A 223 -4.00 -14.01 -19.53
CA SER A 223 -2.90 -13.45 -20.33
C SER A 223 -1.74 -14.42 -20.59
N GLY A 224 -1.78 -15.64 -20.03
CA GLY A 224 -0.75 -16.68 -20.19
C GLY A 224 -1.00 -17.67 -21.34
N ASN A 225 -2.09 -17.49 -22.10
CA ASN A 225 -2.38 -18.25 -23.32
C ASN A 225 -2.64 -17.23 -24.45
N GLY A 226 -1.57 -16.78 -25.10
CA GLY A 226 -1.63 -15.87 -26.26
C GLY A 226 -0.25 -15.63 -26.83
#